data_AF-A0A663FI70-F1
#
_entry.id   AF-A0A663FI70-F1
#
_cell.length_a   1.000
_cell.length_b   1.000
_cell.length_c   1.000
_cell.angle_alpha   90.00
_cell.angle_beta   90.00
_cell.angle_gamma   90.00
#
_symmetry.space_group_name_H-M   'P 1'
#
loop_
_entity.id
_entity.type
_entity.pdbx_description
1 polymer ?
#
loop_
_entity_poly.entity_id
_entity_poly.type
_entity_poly.pdbx_seq_one_letter_code
_entity_poly.pdbx_strand_id
1 'polypeptide(L)'
;LRGGGRAARKARSRRRPPPPMEPEERKISVWICQEEKLISGLSRRTTCSDVVRVLLEDSHHRRQRPAPPEPGGGMLSGPPHSYCIVEKWRGFERILPNKTKILRLWVAWGDEQENVRFVLVRSEASLPNAGPRSAEARVVLSKERPGHGLGAARASLALTQERQRRVVRKAFRKLAKINKKRQQPLAREASSAERMETLVHLVLSQDHTIRQQIQRLRELDREIDRYEAKIHLDRMKRHGVNYVQDTYLVGAGAGEREPEPGREPGGAARPAAGRPEEDYARKCEEVLRLQEQRELELALAAGELHLEHERVKTQLSTSLYIGLKLSTDLEAVKTDLDCTQRAWEDKERELQRLLETLGTLDVAEAPAEPRGAAGGGRPAAAAAAGGSGAAGWVEQARALRKDRADNDEDSDTGLSSMHSQDSDSVPVCESLV
;
A
#
# COMPACT_ATOMS: atom_id res chain seq x y z
N LEU A 1 66.09 27.66 62.35
CA LEU A 1 66.57 26.32 62.76
C LEU A 1 65.39 25.54 63.36
N ARG A 2 65.08 24.38 62.75
CA ARG A 2 64.27 23.24 63.27
C ARG A 2 62.81 23.57 63.63
N GLY A 3 61.83 23.02 62.91
CA GLY A 3 61.30 21.66 63.12
C GLY A 3 60.24 21.73 64.22
N GLY A 4 58.93 21.68 63.96
CA GLY A 4 58.15 20.54 63.48
C GLY A 4 57.00 20.34 64.48
N GLY A 5 55.75 20.17 64.03
CA GLY A 5 54.63 19.99 64.94
C GLY A 5 53.26 20.06 64.26
N ARG A 6 52.72 18.87 63.95
CA ARG A 6 51.43 18.65 63.30
C ARG A 6 50.27 19.09 64.20
N ALA A 7 49.26 19.76 63.62
CA ALA A 7 47.90 19.81 64.17
C ALA A 7 46.90 19.52 63.06
N ALA A 8 46.26 18.35 63.16
CA ALA A 8 45.30 17.82 62.22
C ALA A 8 43.99 18.63 62.24
N ARG A 9 43.62 19.20 61.09
CA ARG A 9 42.25 19.71 60.86
C ARG A 9 41.49 18.66 60.03
N LYS A 10 40.49 18.05 60.66
CA LYS A 10 39.49 17.16 60.04
C LYS A 10 38.79 17.88 58.89
N ALA A 11 39.17 17.59 57.65
CA ALA A 11 38.39 17.93 56.48
C ALA A 11 37.25 16.90 56.33
N ARG A 12 36.00 17.37 56.45
CA ARG A 12 34.80 16.58 56.14
C ARG A 12 34.91 16.08 54.70
N SER A 13 35.01 14.77 54.53
CA SER A 13 34.79 14.06 53.28
C SER A 13 33.38 14.37 52.76
N ARG A 14 33.25 15.40 51.92
CA ARG A 14 32.14 15.48 50.97
C ARG A 14 32.40 14.37 49.96
N ARG A 15 31.69 13.26 50.10
CA ARG A 15 31.67 12.18 49.11
C ARG A 15 31.33 12.83 47.77
N ARG A 16 32.30 12.80 46.86
CA ARG A 16 32.11 13.12 45.45
C ARG A 16 30.96 12.23 44.96
N PRO A 17 29.88 12.78 44.38
CA PRO A 17 28.88 11.93 43.75
C PRO A 17 29.60 11.06 42.71
N PRO A 18 29.22 9.77 42.56
CA PRO A 18 29.81 8.93 41.55
C PRO A 18 29.68 9.63 40.18
N PRO A 19 30.67 9.49 39.29
CA PRO A 19 30.52 10.02 37.93
C PRO A 19 29.18 9.51 37.36
N PRO A 20 28.44 10.34 36.61
CA PRO A 20 27.25 9.85 35.95
C PRO A 20 27.68 8.64 35.13
N MET A 21 27.05 7.51 35.44
CA MET A 21 27.19 6.26 34.69
C MET A 21 27.23 6.63 33.21
N GLU A 22 28.35 6.29 32.55
CA GLU A 22 28.49 6.30 31.10
C GLU A 22 27.14 5.83 30.52
N PRO A 23 26.47 6.65 29.69
CA PRO A 23 25.14 6.31 29.24
C PRO A 23 25.28 4.97 28.53
N GLU A 24 24.60 3.94 29.05
CA GLU A 24 24.47 2.63 28.42
C GLU A 24 24.44 2.84 26.92
N GLU A 25 25.35 2.20 26.18
CA GLU A 25 25.51 2.42 24.75
C GLU A 25 24.16 2.18 24.06
N ARG A 26 23.35 3.24 23.89
CA ARG A 26 22.02 3.15 23.30
C ARG A 26 22.21 2.91 21.82
N LYS A 27 22.25 1.63 21.46
CA LYS A 27 22.40 1.13 20.10
C LYS A 27 21.03 1.17 19.46
N ILE A 28 20.90 1.92 18.38
CA ILE A 28 19.69 1.94 17.54
C ILE A 28 20.01 1.20 16.25
N SER A 29 19.16 0.25 15.87
CA SER A 29 19.28 -0.45 14.60
C SER A 29 18.65 0.35 13.46
N VAL A 30 19.40 0.53 12.38
CA VAL A 30 18.94 1.16 11.14
C VAL A 30 19.23 0.21 9.98
N TRP A 31 18.19 -0.10 9.22
CA TRP A 31 18.24 -1.04 8.10
C TRP A 31 18.59 -0.33 6.79
N ILE A 32 19.53 -0.89 6.04
CA ILE A 32 20.01 -0.39 4.75
C ILE A 32 19.96 -1.53 3.73
N CYS A 33 19.03 -1.50 2.78
CA CYS A 33 18.97 -2.47 1.67
C CYS A 33 19.17 -3.95 2.08
N GLN A 34 18.59 -4.36 3.23
CA GLN A 34 18.67 -5.69 3.88
C GLN A 34 19.84 -5.92 4.87
N GLU A 35 20.75 -4.96 5.05
CA GLU A 35 21.77 -4.99 6.10
C GLU A 35 21.33 -4.18 7.33
N GLU A 36 21.31 -4.79 8.51
CA GLU A 36 21.08 -4.09 9.78
C GLU A 36 22.38 -3.42 10.25
N LYS A 37 22.32 -2.10 10.50
CA LYS A 37 23.43 -1.33 11.08
C LYS A 37 23.08 -0.87 12.48
N LEU A 38 23.88 -1.27 13.46
CA LEU A 38 23.79 -0.77 14.82
C LEU A 38 24.57 0.52 14.95
N ILE A 39 23.89 1.59 15.34
CA ILE A 39 24.50 2.89 15.57
C ILE A 39 24.65 3.10 17.07
N SER A 40 25.90 3.14 17.54
CA SER A 40 26.26 3.49 18.91
C SER A 40 26.63 4.98 19.02
N GLY A 41 26.75 5.49 20.26
CA GLY A 41 27.20 6.87 20.51
C GLY A 41 26.14 7.95 20.21
N LEU A 42 24.87 7.57 20.11
CA LEU A 42 23.79 8.52 19.87
C LEU A 42 23.54 9.40 21.10
N SER A 43 23.46 10.71 20.88
CA SER A 43 23.14 11.70 21.92
C SER A 43 21.71 12.19 21.76
N ARG A 44 21.16 12.82 22.81
CA ARG A 44 19.83 13.49 22.78
C ARG A 44 19.76 14.62 21.75
N ARG A 45 20.89 15.05 21.19
CA ARG A 45 21.01 16.08 20.15
C ARG A 45 21.13 15.51 18.74
N THR A 46 21.46 14.24 18.59
CA THR A 46 21.68 13.60 17.29
C THR A 46 20.38 13.55 16.48
N THR A 47 20.42 14.09 15.28
CA THR A 47 19.29 14.16 14.35
C THR A 47 19.33 13.04 13.33
N CYS A 48 18.20 12.78 12.65
CA CYS A 48 18.14 11.83 11.55
C CYS A 48 19.14 12.18 10.44
N SER A 49 19.36 13.48 10.18
CA SER A 49 20.38 13.92 9.22
C SER A 49 21.82 13.56 9.64
N ASP A 50 22.12 13.60 10.95
CA ASP A 50 23.44 13.21 11.46
C ASP A 50 23.67 11.71 11.27
N VAL A 51 22.64 10.91 11.57
CA VAL A 51 22.67 9.46 11.35
C VAL A 51 22.87 9.12 9.88
N VAL A 52 22.13 9.77 8.98
CA VAL A 52 22.26 9.58 7.52
C VAL A 52 23.69 9.89 7.05
N ARG A 53 24.28 10.99 7.54
CA ARG A 53 25.68 11.34 7.22
C ARG A 53 26.67 10.26 7.65
N VAL A 54 26.58 9.82 8.90
CA VAL A 54 27.49 8.79 9.44
C VAL A 54 27.36 7.47 8.68
N LEU A 55 26.13 7.05 8.35
CA LEU A 55 25.90 5.81 7.59
C LEU A 55 26.44 5.89 6.15
N LEU A 56 26.36 7.06 5.52
CA LEU A 56 26.96 7.30 4.21
C LEU A 56 28.48 7.31 4.28
N GLU A 57 29.05 8.00 5.26
CA GLU A 57 30.49 8.05 5.52
C GLU A 57 31.05 6.63 5.77
N ASP A 58 30.44 5.84 6.64
CA ASP A 58 30.85 4.43 6.90
C ASP A 58 30.82 3.58 5.62
N SER A 59 29.76 3.72 4.82
CA SER A 59 29.63 3.04 3.53
C SER A 59 30.72 3.44 2.53
N HIS A 60 31.13 4.71 2.53
CA HIS A 60 32.22 5.21 1.69
C HIS A 60 33.59 4.68 2.14
N HIS A 61 33.85 4.61 3.46
CA HIS A 61 35.10 4.03 3.98
C HIS A 61 35.21 2.53 3.71
N ARG A 62 34.10 1.79 3.80
CA ARG A 62 34.07 0.35 3.49
C ARG A 62 34.34 0.05 2.01
N ARG A 63 33.94 0.96 1.11
CA ARG A 63 34.25 0.89 -0.33
C ARG A 63 35.71 1.20 -0.69
N GLN A 64 36.39 2.03 0.11
CA GLN A 64 37.79 2.39 -0.13
C GLN A 64 38.78 1.35 0.44
N ARG A 65 38.30 0.38 1.23
CA ARG A 65 39.11 -0.72 1.74
C ARG A 65 39.30 -1.79 0.66
N PRO A 66 40.52 -2.24 0.36
CA PRO A 66 40.77 -3.28 -0.64
C PRO A 66 40.34 -4.64 -0.07
N ALA A 67 39.11 -5.06 -0.36
CA ALA A 67 38.58 -6.39 -0.03
C ALA A 67 37.70 -6.93 -1.18
N PRO A 68 37.54 -8.26 -1.32
CA PRO A 68 36.86 -8.87 -2.46
C PRO A 68 35.40 -8.41 -2.57
N PRO A 69 34.84 -8.36 -3.80
CA PRO A 69 33.49 -7.85 -4.03
C PRO A 69 32.44 -8.85 -3.54
N GLU A 70 31.88 -8.60 -2.35
CA GLU A 70 30.64 -9.23 -1.90
C GLU A 70 29.46 -8.75 -2.77
N PRO A 71 28.66 -9.66 -3.37
CA PRO A 71 27.55 -9.32 -4.25
C PRO A 71 26.35 -8.81 -3.44
N GLY A 72 26.41 -7.55 -3.02
CA GLY A 72 25.28 -6.87 -2.35
C GLY A 72 25.58 -5.51 -1.74
N GLY A 73 26.85 -5.16 -1.53
CA GLY A 73 27.26 -4.01 -0.71
C GLY A 73 27.45 -2.67 -1.43
N GLY A 74 26.61 -2.30 -2.40
CA GLY A 74 26.92 -1.19 -3.31
C GLY A 74 25.75 -0.32 -3.74
N MET A 75 25.02 0.33 -2.83
CA MET A 75 23.88 1.17 -3.28
C MET A 75 23.70 2.55 -2.64
N LEU A 76 24.38 2.87 -1.53
CA LEU A 76 24.36 4.22 -0.99
C LEU A 76 25.36 5.12 -1.72
N SER A 77 24.89 5.94 -2.65
CA SER A 77 25.68 6.92 -3.39
C SER A 77 24.84 8.18 -3.58
N GLY A 78 25.39 9.34 -3.21
CA GLY A 78 24.70 10.63 -3.33
C GLY A 78 24.86 11.53 -2.11
N PRO A 79 24.42 12.79 -2.21
CA PRO A 79 24.49 13.73 -1.09
C PRO A 79 23.59 13.28 0.09
N PRO A 80 23.93 13.59 1.34
CA PRO A 80 23.18 13.14 2.52
C PRO A 80 21.72 13.62 2.54
N HIS A 81 21.40 14.68 1.81
CA HIS A 81 20.04 15.21 1.68
C HIS A 81 19.12 14.36 0.78
N SER A 82 19.66 13.42 -0.01
CA SER A 82 18.87 12.52 -0.86
C SER A 82 18.39 11.26 -0.12
N TYR A 83 18.63 11.17 1.18
CA TYR A 83 18.26 10.04 2.02
C TYR A 83 17.44 10.50 3.22
N CYS A 84 16.46 9.68 3.61
CA CYS A 84 15.64 9.90 4.79
C CYS A 84 15.50 8.60 5.59
N ILE A 85 15.25 8.75 6.89
CA ILE A 85 14.98 7.63 7.79
C ILE A 85 13.46 7.43 7.84
N VAL A 86 13.02 6.20 7.66
CA VAL A 86 11.63 5.77 7.77
C VAL A 86 11.47 4.93 9.03
N GLU A 87 10.52 5.30 9.86
CA GLU A 87 10.08 4.57 11.04
C GLU A 87 8.97 3.59 10.64
N LYS A 88 9.09 2.32 11.02
CA LYS A 88 8.11 1.27 10.76
C LYS A 88 7.65 0.60 12.06
N TRP A 89 6.34 0.54 12.29
CA TRP A 89 5.72 -0.15 13.43
C TRP A 89 4.29 -0.59 13.09
N ARG A 90 3.93 -1.85 13.38
CA ARG A 90 2.59 -2.46 13.12
C ARG A 90 1.96 -2.15 11.74
N GLY A 91 2.77 -2.10 10.69
CA GLY A 91 2.31 -1.79 9.32
C GLY A 91 2.15 -0.30 9.01
N PHE A 92 2.41 0.58 9.99
CA PHE A 92 2.53 2.01 9.78
C PHE A 92 3.97 2.38 9.39
N GLU A 93 4.12 3.16 8.31
CA GLU A 93 5.41 3.68 7.86
C GLU A 93 5.39 5.21 7.86
N ARG A 94 6.36 5.81 8.56
CA ARG A 94 6.47 7.27 8.67
C ARG A 94 7.86 7.74 8.28
N ILE A 95 7.93 8.63 7.29
CA ILE A 95 9.18 9.32 6.96
C ILE A 95 9.49 10.32 8.07
N LEU A 96 10.65 10.18 8.70
CA LEU A 96 11.12 11.09 9.74
C LEU A 96 11.73 12.35 9.12
N PRO A 97 11.31 13.55 9.55
CA PRO A 97 11.97 14.79 9.16
C PRO A 97 13.46 14.77 9.51
N ASN A 98 14.31 15.39 8.67
CA ASN A 98 15.78 15.41 8.87
C ASN A 98 16.22 15.99 10.22
N LYS A 99 15.41 16.91 10.80
CA LYS A 99 15.66 17.55 12.10
C LYS A 99 15.21 16.71 13.30
N THR A 100 14.56 15.58 13.09
CA THR A 100 14.02 14.74 14.15
C THR A 100 15.16 14.14 14.96
N LYS A 101 15.08 14.28 16.29
CA LYS A 101 16.07 13.74 17.23
C LYS A 101 15.80 12.27 17.46
N ILE A 102 16.55 11.40 16.78
CA ILE A 102 16.26 9.96 16.71
C ILE A 102 16.24 9.31 18.09
N LEU A 103 17.17 9.68 18.97
CA LEU A 103 17.21 9.12 20.32
C LEU A 103 16.01 9.54 21.18
N ARG A 104 15.49 10.75 20.98
CA ARG A 104 14.28 11.20 21.70
C ARG A 104 13.05 10.45 21.23
N LEU A 105 12.97 10.19 19.92
CA LEU A 105 11.89 9.44 19.33
C LEU A 105 11.95 7.97 19.77
N TRP A 106 13.13 7.35 19.76
CA TRP A 106 13.35 6.01 20.29
C TRP A 106 12.92 5.86 21.75
N VAL A 107 13.34 6.78 22.63
CA VAL A 107 12.94 6.76 24.05
C VAL A 107 11.43 6.98 24.23
N ALA A 108 10.79 7.74 23.34
CA ALA A 108 9.35 8.00 23.41
C ALA A 108 8.49 6.76 23.11
N TRP A 109 9.05 5.75 22.44
CA TRP A 109 8.37 4.47 22.22
C TRP A 109 8.30 3.57 23.45
N GLY A 110 9.10 3.84 24.49
CA GLY A 110 9.01 3.09 25.75
C GLY A 110 9.24 1.59 25.53
N ASP A 111 8.28 0.78 25.97
CA ASP A 111 8.35 -0.68 25.95
C ASP A 111 8.23 -1.28 24.52
N GLU A 112 7.76 -0.50 23.55
CA GLU A 112 7.59 -0.93 22.15
C GLU A 112 8.85 -0.72 21.29
N GLN A 113 9.97 -0.29 21.89
CA GLN A 113 11.24 -0.03 21.18
C GLN A 113 11.70 -1.21 20.31
N GLU A 114 11.63 -2.44 20.82
CA GLU A 114 12.08 -3.64 20.11
C GLU A 114 11.26 -3.94 18.83
N ASN A 115 10.03 -3.42 18.76
CA ASN A 115 9.11 -3.61 17.65
C ASN A 115 9.23 -2.52 16.57
N VAL A 116 9.94 -1.42 16.86
CA VAL A 116 10.12 -0.29 15.94
C VAL A 116 11.38 -0.50 15.12
N ARG A 117 11.25 -0.38 13.79
CA ARG A 117 12.39 -0.48 12.87
C ARG A 117 12.63 0.84 12.15
N PHE A 118 13.88 1.30 12.16
CA PHE A 118 14.32 2.40 11.32
C PHE A 118 14.91 1.89 10.02
N VAL A 119 14.52 2.46 8.88
CA VAL A 119 14.97 2.07 7.54
C VAL A 119 15.49 3.29 6.80
N LEU A 120 16.70 3.23 6.27
CA LEU A 120 17.26 4.29 5.44
C LEU A 120 16.79 4.11 3.99
N VAL A 121 16.10 5.11 3.44
CA VAL A 121 15.55 5.09 2.08
C VAL A 121 16.02 6.32 1.30
N ARG A 122 16.24 6.18 -0.01
CA ARG A 122 16.46 7.35 -0.89
C ARG A 122 15.16 8.15 -0.99
N SER A 123 15.22 9.46 -0.77
CA SER A 123 14.05 10.35 -0.73
C SER A 123 13.27 10.40 -2.05
N GLU A 124 13.88 10.00 -3.17
CA GLU A 124 13.23 9.86 -4.49
C GLU A 124 12.64 8.46 -4.75
N ALA A 125 12.94 7.49 -3.88
CA ALA A 125 12.36 6.14 -3.88
C ALA A 125 11.31 5.96 -2.77
N SER A 126 11.29 6.84 -1.76
CA SER A 126 10.17 6.93 -0.82
C SER A 126 8.95 7.50 -1.56
N LEU A 127 7.94 6.68 -1.79
CA LEU A 127 6.66 7.14 -2.31
C LEU A 127 6.17 8.30 -1.44
N PRO A 128 5.74 9.43 -2.04
CA PRO A 128 5.11 10.49 -1.27
C PRO A 128 3.91 9.89 -0.55
N ASN A 129 3.84 10.16 0.74
CA ASN A 129 2.76 9.78 1.64
C ASN A 129 1.41 10.01 0.97
N ALA A 130 0.65 8.93 0.74
CA ALA A 130 -0.75 8.96 0.36
C ALA A 130 -1.58 9.43 1.56
N GLY A 131 -1.44 10.71 1.89
CA GLY A 131 -2.44 11.44 2.67
C GLY A 131 -3.45 12.04 1.69
N PRO A 132 -4.77 11.92 1.93
CA PRO A 132 -5.77 12.56 1.09
C PRO A 132 -5.69 14.07 1.32
N ARG A 133 -4.89 14.75 0.48
CA ARG A 133 -4.87 16.20 0.38
C ARG A 133 -5.45 16.57 -0.98
N SER A 134 -6.56 17.29 -0.91
CA SER A 134 -7.31 17.93 -1.97
C SER A 134 -6.41 18.39 -3.13
N ALA A 135 -6.54 17.73 -4.27
CA ALA A 135 -6.16 18.32 -5.54
C ALA A 135 -7.42 18.97 -6.13
N GLU A 136 -7.68 20.22 -5.75
CA GLU A 136 -8.50 21.09 -6.57
C GLU A 136 -7.81 21.26 -7.92
N ALA A 137 -8.29 20.53 -8.92
CA ALA A 137 -7.89 20.71 -10.29
C ALA A 137 -8.48 22.04 -10.80
N ARG A 138 -7.73 23.13 -10.63
CA ARG A 138 -7.99 24.34 -11.40
C ARG A 138 -7.74 24.01 -12.87
N VAL A 139 -8.85 23.90 -13.61
CA VAL A 139 -8.88 23.87 -15.07
C VAL A 139 -8.18 25.13 -15.57
N VAL A 140 -6.90 25.00 -15.94
CA VAL A 140 -6.23 26.03 -16.72
C VAL A 140 -6.74 25.86 -18.15
N LEU A 141 -7.76 26.65 -18.48
CA LEU A 141 -8.12 26.95 -19.85
C LEU A 141 -6.84 27.42 -20.56
N SER A 142 -6.33 26.57 -21.45
CA SER A 142 -5.17 26.89 -22.27
C SER A 142 -5.54 28.06 -23.19
N LYS A 143 -5.14 29.25 -22.75
CA LYS A 143 -5.26 30.51 -23.47
C LYS A 143 -4.58 30.37 -24.84
N GLU A 144 -5.40 30.40 -25.89
CA GLU A 144 -4.96 30.61 -27.27
C GLU A 144 -3.97 31.77 -27.33
N ARG A 145 -2.89 31.58 -28.08
CA ARG A 145 -2.11 32.69 -28.61
C ARG A 145 -1.93 32.56 -30.11
N PRO A 146 -1.92 33.70 -30.82
CA PRO A 146 -2.25 33.78 -32.24
C PRO A 146 -1.00 33.83 -33.12
N GLY A 147 -1.15 33.35 -34.35
CA GLY A 147 -0.53 33.92 -35.56
C GLY A 147 0.99 34.01 -35.64
N HIS A 148 1.61 33.03 -36.31
CA HIS A 148 2.69 33.32 -37.25
C HIS A 148 2.33 32.76 -38.61
N GLY A 149 1.97 33.67 -39.51
CA GLY A 149 1.76 33.39 -40.92
C GLY A 149 3.07 33.34 -41.70
N LEU A 150 2.91 32.85 -42.93
CA LEU A 150 3.79 32.95 -44.09
C LEU A 150 4.87 31.87 -44.26
N GLY A 151 4.60 30.98 -45.22
CA GLY A 151 5.64 30.52 -46.16
C GLY A 151 6.17 29.10 -45.98
N ALA A 152 5.34 28.08 -46.21
CA ALA A 152 5.85 26.71 -46.43
C ALA A 152 5.02 25.94 -47.48
N ALA A 153 4.69 26.60 -48.59
CA ALA A 153 4.36 25.88 -49.80
C ALA A 153 5.67 25.61 -50.57
N ARG A 154 5.93 24.34 -50.87
CA ARG A 154 7.04 23.78 -51.70
C ARG A 154 8.36 23.46 -50.95
N ALA A 155 8.32 22.40 -50.14
CA ALA A 155 9.50 21.57 -49.88
C ALA A 155 9.12 20.09 -49.77
N SER A 156 8.29 19.61 -50.68
CA SER A 156 8.27 18.20 -51.04
C SER A 156 9.25 18.07 -52.19
N LEU A 157 10.38 17.38 -51.95
CA LEU A 157 11.12 16.55 -52.91
C LEU A 157 12.43 16.10 -52.22
N ALA A 158 12.50 14.79 -51.94
CA ALA A 158 13.67 14.02 -51.50
C ALA A 158 14.37 14.47 -50.20
N LEU A 159 14.01 13.86 -49.06
CA LEU A 159 14.93 13.77 -47.93
C LEU A 159 16.21 13.06 -48.40
N THR A 160 17.38 13.67 -48.21
CA THR A 160 18.66 13.01 -48.44
C THR A 160 18.71 11.69 -47.64
N GLN A 161 19.21 10.60 -48.24
CA GLN A 161 19.22 9.25 -47.63
C GLN A 161 19.72 9.26 -46.17
N GLU A 162 20.65 10.16 -45.85
CA GLU A 162 21.24 10.34 -44.52
C GLU A 162 20.22 10.81 -43.46
N ARG A 163 19.31 11.74 -43.81
CA ARG A 163 18.22 12.16 -42.92
C ARG A 163 17.21 11.03 -42.72
N GLN A 164 16.90 10.28 -43.78
CA GLN A 164 15.97 9.14 -43.73
C GLN A 164 16.51 8.03 -42.81
N ARG A 165 17.81 7.69 -42.93
CA ARG A 165 18.50 6.74 -42.03
C ARG A 165 18.48 7.20 -40.57
N ARG A 166 18.62 8.51 -40.30
CA ARG A 166 18.52 9.04 -38.92
C ARG A 166 17.12 8.99 -38.35
N VAL A 167 16.09 9.29 -39.15
CA VAL A 167 14.68 9.21 -38.75
C VAL A 167 14.31 7.77 -38.41
N VAL A 168 14.71 6.82 -39.27
CA VAL A 168 14.49 5.39 -39.05
C VAL A 168 15.19 4.90 -37.77
N ARG A 169 16.47 5.24 -37.56
CA ARG A 169 17.17 4.89 -36.31
C ARG A 169 16.57 5.55 -35.06
N LYS A 170 15.96 6.74 -35.18
CA LYS A 170 15.21 7.37 -34.09
C LYS A 170 13.91 6.64 -33.83
N ALA A 171 13.18 6.24 -34.86
CA ALA A 171 11.96 5.45 -34.76
C ALA A 171 12.22 4.09 -34.10
N PHE A 172 13.24 3.35 -34.55
CA PHE A 172 13.63 2.06 -33.93
C PHE A 172 14.07 2.20 -32.47
N ARG A 173 14.80 3.27 -32.12
CA ARG A 173 15.13 3.54 -30.71
C ARG A 173 13.91 3.90 -29.87
N LYS A 174 12.93 4.59 -30.46
CA LYS A 174 11.65 4.92 -29.80
C LYS A 174 10.81 3.64 -29.60
N LEU A 175 10.76 2.77 -30.62
CA LEU A 175 10.10 1.46 -30.55
C LEU A 175 10.76 0.55 -29.50
N ALA A 176 12.09 0.48 -29.45
CA ALA A 176 12.81 -0.29 -28.45
C ALA A 176 12.58 0.22 -27.02
N LYS A 177 12.46 1.55 -26.83
CA LYS A 177 12.08 2.14 -25.54
C LYS A 177 10.65 1.82 -25.14
N ILE A 178 9.71 1.80 -26.09
CA ILE A 178 8.31 1.45 -25.84
C ILE A 178 8.18 -0.04 -25.51
N ASN A 179 8.86 -0.93 -26.25
CA ASN A 179 8.89 -2.36 -25.96
C ASN A 179 9.54 -2.68 -24.61
N LYS A 180 10.64 -2.01 -24.25
CA LYS A 180 11.26 -2.17 -22.93
C LYS A 180 10.34 -1.68 -21.79
N LYS A 181 9.56 -0.62 -22.02
CA LYS A 181 8.53 -0.14 -21.09
C LYS A 181 7.33 -1.08 -21.00
N ARG A 182 6.97 -1.79 -22.07
CA ARG A 182 5.90 -2.80 -22.08
C ARG A 182 6.32 -4.15 -21.46
N GLN A 183 7.58 -4.52 -21.55
CA GLN A 183 8.10 -5.77 -20.95
C GLN A 183 8.35 -5.66 -19.43
N GLN A 184 8.62 -4.45 -18.91
CA GLN A 184 8.76 -4.22 -17.46
C GLN A 184 7.52 -4.56 -16.60
N PRO A 185 6.28 -4.19 -16.97
CA PRO A 185 5.09 -4.56 -16.20
C PRO A 185 4.81 -6.06 -16.22
N LEU A 186 4.97 -6.73 -17.36
CA LEU A 186 4.75 -8.19 -17.49
C LEU A 186 5.68 -9.02 -16.58
N ALA A 187 6.95 -8.63 -16.46
CA ALA A 187 7.89 -9.29 -15.54
C ALA A 187 7.55 -9.04 -14.06
N ARG A 188 6.99 -7.87 -13.74
CA ARG A 188 6.52 -7.55 -12.38
C ARG A 188 5.26 -8.32 -12.02
N GLU A 189 4.33 -8.45 -12.96
CA GLU A 189 3.09 -9.21 -12.83
C GLU A 189 3.37 -10.70 -12.65
N ALA A 190 4.31 -11.28 -13.40
CA ALA A 190 4.78 -12.66 -13.18
C ALA A 190 5.32 -12.85 -11.75
N SER A 191 6.21 -11.97 -11.27
CA SER A 191 6.71 -12.06 -9.89
C SER A 191 5.64 -11.79 -8.82
N SER A 192 4.56 -11.10 -9.18
CA SER A 192 3.43 -10.84 -8.29
C SER A 192 2.50 -12.06 -8.23
N ALA A 193 2.31 -12.75 -9.36
CA ALA A 193 1.57 -14.00 -9.45
C ALA A 193 2.27 -15.11 -8.65
N GLU A 194 3.59 -15.25 -8.78
CA GLU A 194 4.40 -16.20 -8.00
C GLU A 194 4.33 -15.92 -6.48
N ARG A 195 4.35 -14.63 -6.09
CA ARG A 195 4.14 -14.22 -4.68
C ARG A 195 2.73 -14.56 -4.19
N MET A 196 1.72 -14.39 -5.04
CA MET A 196 0.34 -14.73 -4.72
C MET A 196 0.15 -16.24 -4.58
N GLU A 197 0.75 -17.03 -5.46
CA GLU A 197 0.76 -18.49 -5.39
C GLU A 197 1.43 -18.99 -4.10
N THR A 198 2.56 -18.40 -3.72
CA THR A 198 3.24 -18.71 -2.46
C THR A 198 2.35 -18.39 -1.25
N LEU A 199 1.65 -17.25 -1.28
CA LEU A 199 0.68 -16.86 -0.25
C LEU A 199 -0.49 -17.83 -0.18
N VAL A 200 -1.02 -18.28 -1.31
CA VAL A 200 -2.10 -19.28 -1.37
C VAL A 200 -1.63 -20.59 -0.75
N HIS A 201 -0.44 -21.08 -1.09
CA HIS A 201 0.12 -22.28 -0.46
C HIS A 201 0.30 -22.13 1.05
N LEU A 202 0.75 -20.95 1.51
CA LEU A 202 0.89 -20.67 2.94
C LEU A 202 -0.47 -20.71 3.64
N VAL A 203 -1.47 -20.04 3.09
CA VAL A 203 -2.84 -20.01 3.64
C VAL A 203 -3.44 -21.41 3.68
N LEU A 204 -3.29 -22.21 2.62
CA LEU A 204 -3.77 -23.60 2.60
C LEU A 204 -3.06 -24.48 3.62
N SER A 205 -1.74 -24.31 3.80
CA SER A 205 -0.97 -25.06 4.81
C SER A 205 -1.36 -24.68 6.25
N GLN A 206 -1.61 -23.40 6.49
CA GLN A 206 -2.09 -22.91 7.79
C GLN A 206 -3.51 -23.39 8.07
N ASP A 207 -4.40 -23.33 7.08
CA ASP A 207 -5.77 -23.83 7.17
C ASP A 207 -5.81 -25.33 7.51
N HIS A 208 -4.95 -26.14 6.87
CA HIS A 208 -4.80 -27.54 7.23
C HIS A 208 -4.36 -27.72 8.70
N THR A 209 -3.39 -26.95 9.15
CA THR A 209 -2.89 -26.99 10.54
C THR A 209 -3.98 -26.61 11.53
N ILE A 210 -4.76 -25.55 11.25
CA ILE A 210 -5.87 -25.11 12.09
C ILE A 210 -6.94 -26.21 12.18
N ARG A 211 -7.31 -26.83 11.05
CA ARG A 211 -8.28 -27.94 11.04
C ARG A 211 -7.78 -29.12 11.86
N GLN A 212 -6.49 -29.45 11.78
CA GLN A 212 -5.88 -30.51 12.57
C GLN A 212 -5.89 -30.18 14.07
N GLN A 213 -5.58 -28.93 14.45
CA GLN A 213 -5.64 -28.45 15.83
C GLN A 213 -7.05 -28.50 16.40
N ILE A 214 -8.06 -28.06 15.62
CA ILE A 214 -9.47 -28.13 16.02
C ILE A 214 -9.89 -29.59 16.24
N GLN A 215 -9.47 -30.50 15.37
CA GLN A 215 -9.77 -31.92 15.56
C GLN A 215 -9.12 -32.47 16.82
N ARG A 216 -7.86 -32.09 17.11
CA ARG A 216 -7.16 -32.50 18.31
C ARG A 216 -7.80 -31.95 19.59
N LEU A 217 -8.24 -30.68 19.57
CA LEU A 217 -9.00 -30.10 20.69
C LEU A 217 -10.28 -30.89 20.96
N ARG A 218 -11.04 -31.22 19.91
CA ARG A 218 -12.25 -32.05 20.04
C ARG A 218 -11.97 -33.46 20.58
N GLU A 219 -10.82 -34.05 20.27
CA GLU A 219 -10.41 -35.33 20.84
C GLU A 219 -10.07 -35.21 22.34
N LEU A 220 -9.35 -34.15 22.71
CA LEU A 220 -8.98 -33.85 24.09
C LEU A 220 -10.21 -33.52 24.93
N ASP A 221 -11.16 -32.74 24.42
CA ASP A 221 -12.42 -32.43 25.12
C ASP A 221 -13.20 -33.73 25.42
N ARG A 222 -13.31 -34.64 24.44
CA ARG A 222 -13.92 -35.97 24.66
C ARG A 222 -13.14 -36.84 25.65
N GLU A 223 -11.85 -36.61 25.80
CA GLU A 223 -11.03 -37.30 26.77
C GLU A 223 -11.22 -36.74 28.18
N ILE A 224 -11.31 -35.41 28.29
CA ILE A 224 -11.69 -34.70 29.51
C ILE A 224 -13.06 -35.19 29.98
N ASP A 225 -14.08 -35.19 29.12
CA ASP A 225 -15.42 -35.67 29.46
C ASP A 225 -15.41 -37.10 30.00
N ARG A 226 -14.59 -37.98 29.41
CA ARG A 226 -14.42 -39.37 29.88
C ARG A 226 -13.76 -39.43 31.26
N TYR A 227 -12.73 -38.63 31.49
CA TYR A 227 -12.07 -38.56 32.80
C TYR A 227 -12.97 -37.94 33.86
N GLU A 228 -13.70 -36.88 33.54
CA GLU A 228 -14.66 -36.23 34.43
C GLU A 228 -15.80 -37.18 34.79
N ALA A 229 -16.38 -37.88 33.82
CA ALA A 229 -17.41 -38.89 34.06
C ALA A 229 -16.88 -40.02 34.95
N LYS A 230 -15.65 -40.48 34.73
CA LYS A 230 -15.01 -41.50 35.58
C LYS A 230 -14.82 -41.00 37.02
N ILE A 231 -14.28 -39.78 37.18
CA ILE A 231 -14.09 -39.16 38.49
C ILE A 231 -15.42 -38.96 39.20
N HIS A 232 -16.44 -38.48 38.49
CA HIS A 232 -17.80 -38.30 38.99
C HIS A 232 -18.36 -39.63 39.51
N LEU A 233 -18.28 -40.70 38.70
CA LEU A 233 -18.75 -42.03 39.06
C LEU A 233 -17.99 -42.63 40.25
N ASP A 234 -16.66 -42.44 40.30
CA ASP A 234 -15.84 -42.88 41.42
C ASP A 234 -16.17 -42.10 42.71
N ARG A 235 -16.47 -40.81 42.62
CA ARG A 235 -16.91 -39.97 43.75
C ARG A 235 -18.30 -40.36 44.22
N MET A 236 -19.25 -40.62 43.30
CA MET A 236 -20.58 -41.11 43.63
C MET A 236 -20.55 -42.45 44.37
N LYS A 237 -19.67 -43.37 43.96
CA LYS A 237 -19.50 -44.67 44.63
C LYS A 237 -18.95 -44.51 46.05
N ARG A 238 -18.02 -43.58 46.26
CA ARG A 238 -17.33 -43.37 47.55
C ARG A 238 -18.13 -42.52 48.54
N HIS A 239 -18.83 -41.51 48.04
CA HIS A 239 -19.46 -40.46 48.85
C HIS A 239 -20.98 -40.38 48.67
N GLY A 240 -21.57 -41.26 47.86
CA GLY A 240 -23.00 -41.26 47.57
C GLY A 240 -23.39 -40.28 46.46
N VAL A 241 -24.65 -40.38 46.01
CA VAL A 241 -25.20 -39.53 44.93
C VAL A 241 -25.20 -38.04 45.30
N ASN A 242 -25.30 -37.74 46.60
CA ASN A 242 -25.30 -36.37 47.13
C ASN A 242 -23.90 -35.80 47.39
N TYR A 243 -22.81 -36.44 46.95
CA TYR A 243 -21.46 -35.99 47.30
C TYR A 243 -21.16 -34.51 46.94
N VAL A 244 -21.80 -33.98 45.91
CA VAL A 244 -21.69 -32.56 45.55
C VAL A 244 -22.38 -31.68 46.60
N GLN A 245 -23.59 -32.03 47.02
CA GLN A 245 -24.31 -31.29 48.05
C GLN A 245 -23.62 -31.45 49.41
N ASP A 246 -23.12 -32.64 49.73
CA ASP A 246 -22.39 -32.94 50.95
C ASP A 246 -21.04 -32.20 51.00
N THR A 247 -20.38 -31.94 49.87
CA THR A 247 -19.15 -31.12 49.87
C THR A 247 -19.43 -29.65 50.19
N TYR A 248 -20.57 -29.10 49.78
CA TYR A 248 -20.99 -27.75 50.19
C TYR A 248 -21.56 -27.71 51.61
N LEU A 249 -22.26 -28.76 52.06
CA LEU A 249 -22.86 -28.83 53.40
C LEU A 249 -21.85 -29.19 54.49
N VAL A 250 -20.88 -30.07 54.22
CA VAL A 250 -19.80 -30.38 55.17
C VAL A 250 -18.84 -29.20 55.34
N GLY A 251 -18.69 -28.36 54.31
CA GLY A 251 -17.99 -27.06 54.42
C GLY A 251 -18.72 -26.04 55.31
N ALA A 252 -20.03 -26.19 55.51
CA ALA A 252 -20.85 -25.36 56.40
C ALA A 252 -21.12 -26.01 57.78
N GLY A 253 -20.99 -27.34 57.89
CA GLY A 253 -21.40 -28.11 59.07
C GLY A 253 -20.27 -28.75 59.88
N ALA A 254 -19.01 -28.63 59.47
CA ALA A 254 -17.86 -29.14 60.24
C ALA A 254 -17.46 -28.24 61.43
N GLY A 255 -18.36 -27.39 61.91
CA GLY A 255 -18.21 -26.60 63.13
C GLY A 255 -18.84 -27.24 64.38
N GLU A 256 -19.73 -28.22 64.24
CA GLU A 256 -20.51 -28.71 65.39
C GLU A 256 -20.74 -30.23 65.34
N ARG A 257 -19.72 -31.00 65.70
CA ARG A 257 -19.95 -32.32 66.30
C ARG A 257 -18.86 -32.67 67.30
N GLU A 258 -18.91 -31.94 68.41
CA GLU A 258 -18.35 -32.31 69.71
C GLU A 258 -18.85 -33.72 70.14
N PRO A 259 -17.96 -34.64 70.54
CA PRO A 259 -18.33 -35.77 71.37
C PRO A 259 -18.07 -35.45 72.86
N GLU A 260 -19.16 -35.37 73.64
CA GLU A 260 -19.32 -35.59 75.10
C GLU A 260 -18.51 -34.73 76.11
N PRO A 261 -19.17 -34.09 77.10
CA PRO A 261 -18.49 -33.33 78.14
C PRO A 261 -18.07 -34.25 79.30
N GLY A 262 -16.75 -34.40 79.50
CA GLY A 262 -16.25 -35.10 80.68
C GLY A 262 -14.73 -35.08 80.86
N ARG A 263 -14.24 -34.04 81.56
CA ARG A 263 -12.89 -33.82 82.17
C ARG A 263 -11.89 -32.95 81.41
N GLU A 264 -11.82 -31.69 81.83
CA GLU A 264 -10.63 -30.81 81.82
C GLU A 264 -9.65 -31.22 82.96
N PRO A 265 -8.41 -30.68 83.08
CA PRO A 265 -7.63 -29.85 82.15
C PRO A 265 -6.16 -30.33 82.00
N GLY A 266 -5.51 -29.99 80.89
CA GLY A 266 -4.06 -30.21 80.72
C GLY A 266 -3.50 -29.32 79.62
N GLY A 267 -2.95 -28.18 80.03
CA GLY A 267 -2.57 -27.08 79.16
C GLY A 267 -1.63 -27.43 78.00
N ALA A 268 -1.92 -26.83 76.86
CA ALA A 268 -0.92 -26.37 75.91
C ALA A 268 -1.50 -25.16 75.19
N ALA A 269 -0.94 -23.99 75.46
CA ALA A 269 -1.15 -22.81 74.64
C ALA A 269 -0.71 -23.15 73.20
N ARG A 270 -1.68 -23.38 72.31
CA ARG A 270 -1.43 -23.38 70.87
C ARG A 270 -1.15 -21.94 70.45
N PRO A 271 -0.10 -21.67 69.65
CA PRO A 271 0.06 -20.35 69.07
C PRO A 271 -1.15 -20.10 68.17
N ALA A 272 -1.74 -18.92 68.28
CA ALA A 272 -2.81 -18.47 67.41
C ALA A 272 -2.31 -18.56 65.95
N ALA A 273 -2.70 -19.63 65.25
CA ALA A 273 -2.59 -19.69 63.81
C ALA A 273 -3.52 -18.58 63.27
N GLY A 274 -2.95 -17.65 62.51
CA GLY A 274 -3.70 -16.58 61.86
C GLY A 274 -4.93 -17.13 61.14
N ARG A 275 -6.05 -16.41 61.25
CA ARG A 275 -7.37 -16.85 60.81
C ARG A 275 -7.38 -17.19 59.31
N PRO A 276 -7.59 -18.46 58.89
CA PRO A 276 -7.65 -18.85 57.48
C PRO A 276 -8.77 -18.14 56.68
N GLU A 277 -9.79 -17.63 57.37
CA GLU A 277 -10.92 -16.90 56.80
C GLU A 277 -10.51 -15.53 56.22
N GLU A 278 -9.56 -14.84 56.85
CA GLU A 278 -9.06 -13.55 56.38
C GLU A 278 -8.19 -13.72 55.12
N ASP A 279 -7.43 -14.81 55.05
CA ASP A 279 -6.63 -15.17 53.87
C ASP A 279 -7.50 -15.63 52.69
N TYR A 280 -8.64 -16.26 52.96
CA TYR A 280 -9.61 -16.62 51.94
C TYR A 280 -10.34 -15.39 51.39
N ALA A 281 -10.80 -14.48 52.27
CA ALA A 281 -11.42 -13.23 51.86
C ALA A 281 -10.50 -12.39 50.95
N ARG A 282 -9.22 -12.28 51.30
CA ARG A 282 -8.21 -11.60 50.47
C ARG A 282 -8.04 -12.24 49.09
N LYS A 283 -8.02 -13.57 49.01
CA LYS A 283 -7.95 -14.30 47.73
C LYS A 283 -9.21 -14.10 46.89
N CYS A 284 -10.39 -14.05 47.51
CA CYS A 284 -11.64 -13.75 46.81
C CYS A 284 -11.64 -12.32 46.25
N GLU A 285 -11.17 -11.33 47.02
CA GLU A 285 -10.99 -9.96 46.55
C GLU A 285 -9.99 -9.88 45.39
N GLU A 286 -8.88 -10.63 45.45
CA GLU A 286 -7.90 -10.70 44.37
C GLU A 286 -8.49 -11.31 43.09
N VAL A 287 -9.27 -12.40 43.20
CA VAL A 287 -9.96 -13.01 42.05
C VAL A 287 -10.98 -12.04 41.45
N LEU A 288 -11.75 -11.32 42.26
CA LEU A 288 -12.69 -10.30 41.79
C LEU A 288 -11.97 -9.19 41.03
N ARG A 289 -10.84 -8.69 41.54
CA ARG A 289 -10.04 -7.68 40.82
C ARG A 289 -9.51 -8.19 39.50
N LEU A 290 -9.05 -9.44 39.44
CA LEU A 290 -8.55 -10.05 38.21
C LEU A 290 -9.68 -10.27 37.18
N GLN A 291 -10.89 -10.59 37.64
CA GLN A 291 -12.08 -10.68 36.79
C GLN A 291 -12.44 -9.31 36.21
N GLU A 292 -12.51 -8.27 37.04
CA GLU A 292 -12.76 -6.89 36.58
C GLU A 292 -11.71 -6.40 35.59
N GLN A 293 -10.42 -6.68 35.84
CA GLN A 293 -9.34 -6.35 34.91
C GLN A 293 -9.52 -7.05 33.56
N ARG A 294 -9.84 -8.36 33.59
CA ARG A 294 -10.06 -9.13 32.37
C ARG A 294 -11.28 -8.65 31.59
N GLU A 295 -12.36 -8.26 32.28
CA GLU A 295 -13.54 -7.68 31.65
C GLU A 295 -13.23 -6.34 30.97
N LEU A 296 -12.42 -5.49 31.61
CA LEU A 296 -11.95 -4.25 31.00
C LEU A 296 -11.05 -4.50 29.78
N GLU A 297 -10.12 -5.46 29.87
CA GLU A 297 -9.28 -5.86 28.74
C GLU A 297 -10.11 -6.39 27.56
N LEU A 298 -11.13 -7.22 27.83
CA LEU A 298 -12.04 -7.73 26.82
C LEU A 298 -12.89 -6.62 26.20
N ALA A 299 -13.36 -5.66 26.98
CA ALA A 299 -14.12 -4.51 26.49
C ALA A 299 -13.25 -3.61 25.58
N LEU A 300 -11.99 -3.39 25.95
CA LEU A 300 -11.03 -2.65 25.13
C LEU A 300 -10.73 -3.39 23.81
N ALA A 301 -10.48 -4.70 23.88
CA ALA A 301 -10.26 -5.51 22.68
C ALA A 301 -11.50 -5.55 21.76
N ALA A 302 -12.70 -5.61 22.33
CA ALA A 302 -13.95 -5.53 21.56
C ALA A 302 -14.11 -4.16 20.88
N GLY A 303 -13.75 -3.08 21.57
CA GLY A 303 -13.71 -1.72 21.01
C GLY A 303 -12.72 -1.60 19.85
N GLU A 304 -11.50 -2.14 20.00
CA GLU A 304 -10.50 -2.15 18.93
C GLU A 304 -10.97 -2.94 17.71
N LEU A 305 -11.59 -4.11 17.92
CA LEU A 305 -12.13 -4.94 16.84
C LEU A 305 -13.30 -4.24 16.11
N HIS A 306 -14.14 -3.49 16.83
CA HIS A 306 -15.20 -2.69 16.24
C HIS A 306 -14.66 -1.54 15.38
N LEU A 307 -13.61 -0.86 15.85
CA LEU A 307 -12.93 0.20 15.08
C LEU A 307 -12.27 -0.37 13.81
N GLU A 308 -11.62 -1.53 13.93
CA GLU A 308 -11.05 -2.23 12.78
C GLU A 308 -12.13 -2.65 11.78
N HIS A 309 -13.29 -3.12 12.24
CA HIS A 309 -14.43 -3.46 11.40
C HIS A 309 -14.94 -2.26 10.60
N GLU A 310 -15.18 -1.11 11.26
CA GLU A 310 -15.64 0.11 10.58
C GLU A 310 -14.56 0.66 9.62
N ARG A 311 -13.28 0.53 9.96
CA ARG A 311 -12.18 0.88 9.04
C ARG A 311 -12.20 0.01 7.79
N VAL A 312 -12.33 -1.31 7.92
CA VAL A 312 -12.39 -2.22 6.76
C VAL A 312 -13.63 -1.93 5.92
N LYS A 313 -14.77 -1.68 6.56
CA LYS A 313 -16.02 -1.33 5.88
C LYS A 313 -15.89 -0.05 5.06
N THR A 314 -15.33 1.03 5.62
CA THR A 314 -15.10 2.28 4.88
C THR A 314 -14.11 2.11 3.73
N GLN A 315 -13.06 1.32 3.91
CA GLN A 315 -12.13 0.96 2.83
C GLN A 315 -12.84 0.19 1.71
N LEU A 316 -13.68 -0.78 2.05
CA LEU A 316 -14.47 -1.54 1.09
C LEU A 316 -15.46 -0.65 0.33
N SER A 317 -16.21 0.21 1.02
CA SER A 317 -17.13 1.17 0.38
C SER A 317 -16.41 2.10 -0.60
N THR A 318 -15.22 2.58 -0.22
CA THR A 318 -14.39 3.42 -1.10
C THR A 318 -13.91 2.64 -2.32
N SER A 319 -13.42 1.41 -2.12
CA SER A 319 -12.95 0.56 -3.22
C SER A 319 -14.08 0.18 -4.19
N LEU A 320 -15.29 -0.06 -3.67
CA LEU A 320 -16.49 -0.34 -4.46
C LEU A 320 -16.86 0.86 -5.34
N TYR A 321 -16.87 2.07 -4.76
CA TYR A 321 -17.14 3.30 -5.51
C TYR A 321 -16.11 3.51 -6.64
N ILE A 322 -14.82 3.34 -6.35
CA ILE A 322 -13.76 3.44 -7.37
C ILE A 322 -13.97 2.37 -8.45
N GLY A 323 -14.28 1.13 -8.06
CA GLY A 323 -14.54 0.03 -8.99
C GLY A 323 -15.72 0.32 -9.93
N LEU A 324 -16.83 0.81 -9.39
CA LEU A 324 -17.99 1.26 -10.18
C LEU A 324 -17.61 2.38 -11.15
N LYS A 325 -16.86 3.38 -10.69
CA LYS A 325 -16.41 4.47 -11.57
C LYS A 325 -15.52 3.96 -12.71
N LEU A 326 -14.56 3.09 -12.39
CA LEU A 326 -13.71 2.45 -13.40
C LEU A 326 -14.51 1.59 -14.38
N SER A 327 -15.56 0.88 -13.94
CA SER A 327 -16.42 0.13 -14.85
C SER A 327 -17.20 1.05 -15.79
N THR A 328 -17.68 2.20 -15.32
CA THR A 328 -18.37 3.16 -16.19
C THR A 328 -17.42 3.78 -17.21
N ASP A 329 -16.19 4.11 -16.78
CA ASP A 329 -15.17 4.67 -17.67
C ASP A 329 -14.71 3.62 -18.70
N LEU A 330 -14.63 2.34 -18.31
CA LEU A 330 -14.32 1.23 -19.21
C LEU A 330 -15.40 1.06 -20.28
N GLU A 331 -16.68 1.03 -19.89
CA GLU A 331 -17.77 0.93 -20.87
C GLU A 331 -17.81 2.14 -21.79
N ALA A 332 -17.54 3.36 -21.30
CA ALA A 332 -17.43 4.54 -22.16
C ALA A 332 -16.32 4.39 -23.21
N VAL A 333 -15.11 4.01 -22.79
CA VAL A 333 -13.98 3.78 -23.73
C VAL A 333 -14.28 2.66 -24.72
N LYS A 334 -14.98 1.61 -24.29
CA LYS A 334 -15.43 0.52 -25.16
C LYS A 334 -16.43 1.01 -26.20
N THR A 335 -17.41 1.83 -25.80
CA THR A 335 -18.34 2.43 -26.77
C THR A 335 -17.64 3.35 -27.75
N ASP A 336 -16.65 4.13 -27.31
CA ASP A 336 -15.84 4.97 -28.19
C ASP A 336 -15.03 4.12 -29.18
N LEU A 337 -14.44 3.02 -28.70
CA LEU A 337 -13.72 2.07 -29.55
C LEU A 337 -14.65 1.48 -30.62
N ASP A 338 -15.83 1.00 -30.24
CA ASP A 338 -16.83 0.45 -31.16
C ASP A 338 -17.27 1.51 -32.19
N CYS A 339 -17.47 2.76 -31.77
CA CYS A 339 -17.78 3.86 -32.68
C CYS A 339 -16.65 4.13 -33.68
N THR A 340 -15.40 4.18 -33.21
CA THR A 340 -14.25 4.36 -34.11
C THR A 340 -14.08 3.18 -35.06
N GLN A 341 -14.33 1.96 -34.61
CA GLN A 341 -14.27 0.76 -35.44
C GLN A 341 -15.30 0.81 -36.56
N ARG A 342 -16.57 1.14 -36.25
CA ARG A 342 -17.61 1.32 -37.28
C ARG A 342 -17.23 2.40 -38.29
N ALA A 343 -16.67 3.53 -37.83
CA ALA A 343 -16.22 4.60 -38.71
C ALA A 343 -15.09 4.14 -39.65
N TRP A 344 -14.17 3.29 -39.18
CA TRP A 344 -13.15 2.68 -40.03
C TRP A 344 -13.75 1.75 -41.07
N GLU A 345 -14.70 0.90 -40.68
CA GLU A 345 -15.39 0.00 -41.60
C GLU A 345 -16.19 0.78 -42.65
N ASP A 346 -16.82 1.90 -42.29
CA ASP A 346 -17.49 2.80 -43.24
C ASP A 346 -16.51 3.41 -44.24
N LYS A 347 -15.34 3.85 -43.76
CA LYS A 347 -14.29 4.38 -44.62
C LYS A 347 -13.70 3.32 -45.54
N GLU A 348 -13.55 2.09 -45.07
CA GLU A 348 -13.12 0.97 -45.89
C GLU A 348 -14.15 0.65 -46.99
N ARG A 349 -15.44 0.60 -46.64
CA ARG A 349 -16.52 0.43 -47.63
C ARG A 349 -16.55 1.55 -48.66
N GLU A 350 -16.37 2.80 -48.23
CA GLU A 350 -16.29 3.96 -49.13
C GLU A 350 -15.11 3.84 -50.10
N LEU A 351 -13.92 3.47 -49.61
CA LEU A 351 -12.74 3.26 -50.44
C LEU A 351 -12.93 2.11 -51.43
N GLN A 352 -13.56 1.01 -51.02
CA GLN A 352 -13.88 -0.11 -51.91
C GLN A 352 -14.83 0.34 -53.03
N ARG A 353 -15.90 1.06 -52.71
CA ARG A 353 -16.83 1.61 -53.71
C ARG A 353 -16.12 2.57 -54.68
N LEU A 354 -15.26 3.45 -54.16
CA LEU A 354 -14.49 4.36 -55.01
C LEU A 354 -13.55 3.60 -55.96
N LEU A 355 -12.90 2.54 -55.48
CA LEU A 355 -12.05 1.68 -56.29
C LEU A 355 -12.86 0.97 -57.40
N GLU A 356 -14.04 0.46 -57.07
CA GLU A 356 -14.97 -0.13 -58.06
C GLU A 356 -15.39 0.90 -59.11
N THR A 357 -15.74 2.13 -58.70
CA THR A 357 -16.11 3.20 -59.65
C THR A 357 -14.95 3.61 -60.55
N LEU A 358 -13.71 3.63 -60.04
CA LEU A 358 -12.53 3.88 -60.87
C LEU A 358 -12.30 2.74 -61.86
N GLY A 359 -12.46 1.49 -61.41
CA GLY A 359 -12.33 0.32 -62.27
C GLY A 359 -13.37 0.28 -63.39
N THR A 360 -14.61 0.73 -63.15
CA THR A 360 -15.63 0.81 -64.22
C THR A 360 -15.37 1.96 -65.20
N LEU A 361 -14.80 3.08 -64.74
CA LEU A 361 -14.38 4.19 -65.60
C LEU A 361 -13.18 3.81 -66.48
N ASP A 362 -12.20 3.07 -65.95
CA ASP A 362 -11.05 2.53 -66.72
C ASP A 362 -11.51 1.54 -67.83
N VAL A 363 -12.60 0.79 -67.61
CA VAL A 363 -13.17 -0.12 -68.62
C VAL A 363 -13.99 0.63 -69.67
N ALA A 364 -14.63 1.74 -69.31
CA ALA A 364 -15.38 2.59 -70.24
C ALA A 364 -14.48 3.42 -71.17
N GLU A 365 -13.23 3.67 -70.77
CA GLU A 365 -12.24 4.41 -71.55
C GLU A 365 -11.39 3.51 -72.49
N ALA A 366 -11.64 2.19 -72.52
CA ALA A 366 -11.01 1.28 -73.48
C ALA A 366 -11.84 1.20 -74.79
N PRO A 367 -11.40 1.82 -75.91
CA PRO A 367 -12.11 1.67 -77.17
C PRO A 367 -11.78 0.31 -77.80
N ALA A 368 -12.82 -0.41 -78.18
CA ALA A 368 -12.73 -1.52 -79.10
C ALA A 368 -12.32 -1.00 -80.50
N GLU A 369 -11.13 -1.35 -80.96
CA GLU A 369 -10.77 -1.30 -82.38
C GLU A 369 -11.07 -2.66 -83.04
N PRO A 370 -11.70 -2.70 -84.24
CA PRO A 370 -12.02 -3.94 -84.93
C PRO A 370 -10.83 -4.51 -85.75
N ARG A 371 -10.89 -5.83 -85.93
CA ARG A 371 -9.91 -6.72 -86.60
C ARG A 371 -9.56 -6.34 -88.04
N GLY A 372 -8.31 -6.60 -88.45
CA GLY A 372 -7.93 -6.72 -89.87
C GLY A 372 -6.44 -6.93 -90.20
N ALA A 373 -6.01 -8.19 -90.21
CA ALA A 373 -4.96 -8.83 -91.04
C ALA A 373 -3.56 -8.19 -91.27
N ALA A 374 -2.57 -9.00 -90.87
CA ALA A 374 -1.32 -9.36 -91.58
C ALA A 374 -0.16 -8.34 -91.69
N GLY A 375 0.96 -8.73 -91.06
CA GLY A 375 2.32 -8.46 -91.56
C GLY A 375 3.25 -7.69 -90.60
N GLY A 376 4.27 -8.37 -90.07
CA GLY A 376 5.42 -7.76 -89.39
C GLY A 376 5.77 -8.50 -88.10
N GLY A 377 6.91 -9.21 -87.97
CA GLY A 377 8.24 -8.74 -88.34
C GLY A 377 8.67 -7.64 -87.36
N ARG A 378 9.22 -8.02 -86.22
CA ARG A 378 9.95 -7.13 -85.27
C ARG A 378 11.45 -7.44 -85.38
N PRO A 379 12.35 -6.59 -84.86
CA PRO A 379 12.22 -5.21 -84.34
C PRO A 379 13.34 -4.29 -84.93
N ALA A 380 13.68 -3.05 -84.53
CA ALA A 380 13.57 -2.29 -83.28
C ALA A 380 13.93 -0.78 -83.48
N ALA A 381 13.46 0.05 -82.53
CA ALA A 381 14.03 1.31 -81.97
C ALA A 381 14.26 2.53 -82.92
N ALA A 382 13.52 3.64 -82.83
CA ALA A 382 13.29 4.64 -81.75
C ALA A 382 14.28 5.83 -81.75
N ALA A 383 13.80 6.99 -82.21
CA ALA A 383 14.12 8.32 -81.68
C ALA A 383 13.08 9.33 -82.21
N ALA A 384 12.38 10.02 -81.32
CA ALA A 384 11.53 11.17 -81.63
C ALA A 384 12.00 12.37 -80.80
N ALA A 385 12.08 13.53 -81.46
CA ALA A 385 12.42 14.82 -80.88
C ALA A 385 11.15 15.70 -80.71
N GLY A 386 11.14 16.42 -79.60
CA GLY A 386 10.42 17.64 -79.17
C GLY A 386 9.26 18.31 -79.94
N GLY A 387 8.37 18.95 -79.16
CA GLY A 387 7.69 20.20 -79.57
C GLY A 387 6.30 20.55 -78.98
N SER A 388 6.29 21.35 -77.89
CA SER A 388 5.46 22.56 -77.58
C SER A 388 3.95 22.72 -77.89
N GLY A 389 3.20 23.26 -76.90
CA GLY A 389 1.99 24.14 -77.02
C GLY A 389 0.88 23.82 -76.01
N ALA A 390 0.63 24.55 -74.91
CA ALA A 390 0.03 25.89 -74.69
C ALA A 390 -1.52 25.91 -74.49
N ALA A 391 -1.98 26.73 -73.52
CA ALA A 391 -3.35 27.09 -73.09
C ALA A 391 -4.02 26.14 -72.05
N GLY A 392 -4.55 26.56 -70.89
CA GLY A 392 -4.98 27.88 -70.42
C GLY A 392 -6.48 27.87 -70.10
N TRP A 393 -6.89 27.34 -68.94
CA TRP A 393 -8.28 27.43 -68.46
C TRP A 393 -8.33 27.98 -67.03
N VAL A 394 -9.02 29.11 -66.91
CA VAL A 394 -9.22 29.94 -65.71
C VAL A 394 -10.45 29.41 -64.95
N GLU A 395 -10.28 29.21 -63.65
CA GLU A 395 -11.31 28.71 -62.74
C GLU A 395 -12.19 29.87 -62.23
N GLN A 396 -13.48 29.80 -62.54
CA GLN A 396 -14.51 30.77 -62.16
C GLN A 396 -15.55 30.03 -61.32
N ALA A 397 -15.58 30.26 -60.01
CA ALA A 397 -16.68 29.81 -59.16
C ALA A 397 -17.16 30.96 -58.26
N ARG A 398 -18.25 31.56 -58.73
CA ARG A 398 -19.08 32.58 -58.10
C ARG A 398 -19.97 31.94 -57.03
N ALA A 399 -20.12 32.66 -55.91
CA ALA A 399 -21.05 32.42 -54.82
C ALA A 399 -22.50 32.18 -55.27
N LEU A 400 -23.19 31.23 -54.63
CA LEU A 400 -24.66 31.22 -54.49
C LEU A 400 -25.08 30.59 -53.16
N ARG A 401 -25.71 31.40 -52.30
CA ARG A 401 -26.58 30.98 -51.20
C ARG A 401 -27.94 30.54 -51.77
N LYS A 402 -28.60 29.57 -51.13
CA LYS A 402 -30.05 29.36 -51.25
C LYS A 402 -30.57 28.80 -49.92
N ASP A 403 -31.28 29.64 -49.18
CA ASP A 403 -32.17 29.23 -48.11
C ASP A 403 -33.41 28.53 -48.69
N ARG A 404 -33.86 27.45 -48.05
CA ARG A 404 -35.28 27.19 -47.85
C ARG A 404 -35.51 26.28 -46.63
N ALA A 405 -36.41 26.77 -45.79
CA ALA A 405 -37.00 26.17 -44.61
C ALA A 405 -38.18 25.25 -44.99
N ASP A 406 -38.79 24.70 -43.93
CA ASP A 406 -40.00 23.86 -43.81
C ASP A 406 -39.69 22.35 -43.76
N ASN A 407 -40.13 21.53 -42.79
CA ASN A 407 -40.68 21.71 -41.43
C ASN A 407 -40.77 20.29 -40.81
N ASP A 408 -41.13 20.24 -39.52
CA ASP A 408 -41.55 19.10 -38.66
C ASP A 408 -40.52 18.78 -37.55
N GLU A 409 -40.69 19.26 -36.31
CA GLU A 409 -41.69 18.83 -35.28
C GLU A 409 -41.61 17.29 -35.09
N ASP A 410 -41.28 16.72 -33.93
CA ASP A 410 -41.84 17.05 -32.63
C ASP A 410 -41.10 16.31 -31.48
N SER A 411 -41.36 16.77 -30.26
CA SER A 411 -41.27 16.06 -28.96
C SER A 411 -39.99 16.14 -28.11
N ASP A 412 -40.01 17.18 -27.26
CA ASP A 412 -39.47 17.22 -25.91
C ASP A 412 -39.87 16.01 -25.05
N THR A 413 -38.99 15.58 -24.13
CA THR A 413 -39.30 15.37 -22.69
C THR A 413 -38.07 14.84 -21.97
N GLY A 414 -37.61 15.55 -20.94
CA GLY A 414 -36.59 15.01 -20.03
C GLY A 414 -35.78 15.96 -19.16
N LEU A 415 -36.20 17.22 -18.95
CA LEU A 415 -35.66 18.04 -17.86
C LEU A 415 -36.49 17.81 -16.59
N SER A 416 -35.96 17.05 -15.64
CA SER A 416 -36.33 17.15 -14.22
C SER A 416 -35.17 17.87 -13.54
N SER A 417 -35.33 19.12 -13.08
CA SER A 417 -36.07 19.53 -11.87
C SER A 417 -35.60 18.79 -10.62
N MET A 418 -34.56 19.32 -9.99
CA MET A 418 -34.32 19.16 -8.55
C MET A 418 -34.16 20.57 -7.97
N HIS A 419 -35.30 21.19 -7.66
CA HIS A 419 -35.38 22.34 -6.78
C HIS A 419 -35.84 21.86 -5.40
N SER A 420 -35.19 22.43 -4.40
CA SER A 420 -35.25 22.12 -2.98
C SER A 420 -36.64 22.18 -2.36
N GLN A 421 -36.86 21.34 -1.36
CA GLN A 421 -37.65 21.69 -0.18
C GLN A 421 -36.89 21.26 1.07
N ASP A 422 -36.44 22.29 1.79
CA ASP A 422 -36.05 22.25 3.19
C ASP A 422 -37.28 21.89 4.05
N SER A 423 -37.08 21.04 5.05
CA SER A 423 -37.86 21.06 6.30
C SER A 423 -37.06 20.43 7.43
N ASP A 424 -36.98 21.19 8.51
CA ASP A 424 -36.23 21.02 9.74
C ASP A 424 -36.43 19.68 10.47
N SER A 425 -35.36 19.18 11.08
CA SER A 425 -35.37 18.85 12.51
C SER A 425 -33.96 18.81 13.08
N VAL A 426 -33.70 19.76 13.98
CA VAL A 426 -32.52 19.83 14.85
C VAL A 426 -32.65 18.73 15.93
N PRO A 427 -31.54 18.12 16.37
CA PRO A 427 -31.33 18.07 17.81
C PRO A 427 -29.93 18.57 18.19
N VAL A 428 -29.96 19.75 18.81
CA VAL A 428 -29.20 20.22 19.98
C VAL A 428 -27.91 19.46 20.29
N CYS A 429 -26.79 20.18 20.20
CA CYS A 429 -25.58 19.88 20.96
C CYS A 429 -25.80 20.27 22.42
N GLU A 430 -25.77 19.30 23.34
CA GLU A 430 -25.46 19.57 24.74
C GLU A 430 -24.00 19.15 24.99
N SER A 431 -23.13 20.14 25.12
CA SER A 431 -21.94 20.03 25.96
C SER A 431 -22.27 20.70 27.29
N LEU A 432 -22.17 19.92 28.36
CA LEU A 432 -22.03 20.45 29.71
C LEU A 432 -20.56 20.39 30.12
N VAL A 433 -20.18 21.45 30.84
CA VAL A 433 -18.86 21.93 31.28
C VAL A 433 -17.90 20.86 31.77
#